data_AF-A0A935R8Q3-F1
#
_entry.id   AF-A0A935R8Q3-F1
#
_cell.length_a   1.000
_cell.length_b   1.000
_cell.length_c   1.000
_cell.angle_alpha   90.00
_cell.angle_beta   90.00
_cell.angle_gamma   90.00
#
_symmetry.space_group_name_H-M   'P 1'
#
loop_
_entity.id
_entity.type
_entity.pdbx_description
1 polymer ?
#
loop_
_entity_poly.entity_id
_entity_poly.type
_entity_poly.pdbx_seq_one_letter_code
_entity_poly.pdbx_strand_id
1 'polypeptide(L)' 'MGSKLELLEAEALQLTAGERAAFAQVLLASLDEDAEIEEAWAAETERRISDIESGVVQTIPIADALAQVRASLR' A
#
# COMPACT_ATOMS: atom_id res chain seq x y z
N MET A 1 0.43 25.17 -26.09
CA MET A 1 0.73 25.32 -24.65
C MET A 1 0.54 23.95 -24.04
N GLY A 2 1.58 23.38 -23.44
CA GLY A 2 1.47 22.05 -22.83
C GLY A 2 0.50 22.06 -21.66
N SER A 3 -0.09 20.92 -21.37
CA SER A 3 -0.92 20.75 -20.17
C SER A 3 -0.08 21.02 -18.92
N LYS A 4 -0.75 21.37 -17.81
CA LYS A 4 -0.06 21.54 -16.51
C LYS A 4 0.74 20.29 -16.12
N LEU A 5 0.23 19.10 -16.47
CA LEU A 5 0.90 17.83 -16.21
C LEU A 5 2.20 17.70 -17.02
N GLU A 6 2.14 17.95 -18.32
CA GLU A 6 3.32 17.88 -19.22
C GLU A 6 4.43 18.85 -18.77
N LEU A 7 4.07 20.03 -18.27
CA LEU A 7 5.03 20.98 -17.71
C LEU A 7 5.67 20.44 -16.42
N LEU A 8 4.87 19.89 -15.50
CA LEU A 8 5.38 19.32 -14.25
C LEU A 8 6.27 18.09 -14.49
N GLU A 9 5.95 17.26 -15.48
CA GLU A 9 6.78 16.14 -15.89
C GLU A 9 8.13 16.63 -16.43
N ALA A 10 8.13 17.61 -17.33
CA ALA A 10 9.34 18.17 -17.90
C ALA A 10 10.26 18.77 -16.83
N GLU A 11 9.71 19.52 -15.87
CA GLU A 11 10.44 20.09 -14.73
C GLU A 11 10.96 19.01 -13.76
N ALA A 12 10.13 18.01 -13.43
CA ALA A 12 10.53 16.92 -12.56
C ALA A 12 11.68 16.10 -13.16
N LEU A 13 11.74 15.95 -14.49
CA LEU A 13 12.83 15.26 -15.17
C LEU A 13 14.18 16.03 -15.13
N GLN A 14 14.17 17.33 -14.82
CA GLN A 14 15.41 18.12 -14.61
C GLN A 14 16.06 17.87 -13.24
N LEU A 15 15.32 17.32 -12.28
CA LEU A 15 15.81 17.02 -10.94
C LEU A 15 16.82 15.87 -10.94
N THR A 16 17.68 15.81 -9.92
CA THR A 16 18.52 14.63 -9.68
C THR A 16 17.67 13.40 -9.35
N ALA A 17 18.25 12.20 -9.47
CA ALA A 17 17.53 10.97 -9.15
C ALA A 17 16.98 10.95 -7.71
N GLY A 18 17.72 11.49 -6.75
CA GLY A 18 17.29 11.57 -5.34
C GLY A 18 16.13 12.54 -5.14
N GLU A 19 16.20 13.72 -5.76
CA GLU A 19 15.12 14.72 -5.69
C GLU A 19 13.85 14.23 -6.39
N ARG A 20 13.97 13.52 -7.52
CA ARG A 20 12.81 12.86 -8.15
C ARG A 20 12.17 11.82 -7.25
N ALA A 21 12.96 11.00 -6.57
CA ALA A 21 12.44 10.01 -5.63
C ALA A 21 11.74 10.66 -4.43
N ALA A 22 12.27 11.77 -3.92
CA ALA A 22 11.61 12.55 -2.87
C ALA A 22 10.29 13.18 -3.37
N PHE A 23 10.28 13.74 -4.57
CA PHE A 23 9.07 14.33 -5.16
C PHE A 23 7.99 13.28 -5.42
N ALA A 24 8.36 12.11 -5.94
CA ALA A 24 7.44 10.99 -6.14
C ALA A 24 6.80 10.52 -4.82
N GLN A 25 7.56 10.48 -3.72
CA GLN A 25 7.02 10.14 -2.40
C GLN A 25 5.96 11.15 -1.93
N VAL A 26 6.20 12.45 -2.12
CA VAL A 26 5.21 13.48 -1.76
C VAL A 26 3.92 13.32 -2.58
N LEU A 27 4.03 13.06 -3.89
CA LEU A 27 2.87 12.83 -4.74
C LEU A 27 2.10 11.57 -4.34
N LEU A 28 2.80 10.47 -4.05
CA LEU A 28 2.17 9.24 -3.57
C LEU A 28 1.45 9.46 -2.24
N ALA A 29 2.07 10.15 -1.29
CA ALA A 29 1.45 10.50 -0.02
C ALA A 29 0.22 11.40 -0.17
N SER A 30 0.19 12.26 -1.20
CA SER A 30 -0.98 13.11 -1.47
C SER A 30 -2.18 12.34 -2.03
N LEU A 31 -1.97 11.10 -2.52
CA LEU A 31 -3.04 10.22 -2.99
C LEU A 31 -3.59 9.33 -1.87
N ASP A 32 -2.99 9.38 -0.68
CA ASP A 32 -3.38 8.62 0.50
C ASP A 32 -4.57 9.31 1.20
N GLU A 33 -5.67 9.51 0.45
CA GLU A 33 -6.91 10.18 0.93
C GLU A 33 -7.84 9.24 1.72
N ASP A 34 -7.47 7.97 1.87
CA ASP A 34 -8.33 6.90 2.36
C ASP A 34 -8.36 6.78 3.89
N ALA A 35 -8.47 7.90 4.62
CA ALA A 35 -8.55 7.90 6.09
C ALA A 35 -9.74 7.06 6.62
N GLU A 36 -10.83 6.93 5.86
CA GLU A 36 -11.95 6.03 6.19
C GLU A 36 -11.59 4.54 6.04
N ILE A 37 -10.71 4.21 5.08
CA ILE A 37 -10.18 2.84 4.92
C ILE A 37 -9.23 2.54 6.07
N GLU A 38 -8.40 3.50 6.49
CA GLU A 38 -7.49 3.33 7.62
C GLU A 38 -8.23 2.94 8.91
N GLU A 39 -9.36 3.57 9.23
CA GLU A 39 -10.18 3.20 10.40
C GLU A 39 -10.78 1.80 10.26
N ALA A 40 -11.30 1.46 9.07
CA ALA A 40 -11.84 0.12 8.80
C ALA A 40 -10.76 -0.97 8.87
N TRP A 41 -9.54 -0.68 8.42
CA TRP A 41 -8.39 -1.58 8.49
C TRP A 41 -7.87 -1.75 9.91
N ALA A 42 -7.84 -0.68 10.70
CA ALA A 42 -7.50 -0.74 12.12
C ALA A 42 -8.48 -1.65 12.87
N ALA A 43 -9.78 -1.42 12.69
CA ALA A 43 -10.84 -2.23 13.31
C ALA A 43 -10.73 -3.72 12.91
N GLU A 44 -10.52 -4.02 11.63
CA GLU A 44 -10.37 -5.40 11.15
C GLU A 44 -9.09 -6.06 11.68
N THR A 45 -7.99 -5.30 11.79
CA THR A 45 -6.72 -5.80 12.34
C THR A 45 -6.86 -6.18 13.80
N GLU A 46 -7.45 -5.30 14.61
CA GLU A 46 -7.74 -5.58 16.03
C GLU A 46 -8.64 -6.81 16.19
N ARG A 47 -9.70 -6.90 15.37
CA ARG A 47 -10.60 -8.06 15.38
C ARG A 47 -9.86 -9.36 15.06
N ARG A 48 -9.00 -9.38 14.03
CA ARG A 48 -8.23 -10.58 13.65
C ARG A 48 -7.22 -10.98 14.70
N ILE A 49 -6.56 -10.02 15.35
CA ILE A 49 -5.65 -10.30 16.46
C ILE A 49 -6.42 -10.99 17.60
N SER A 50 -7.56 -10.42 17.99
CA SER A 50 -8.41 -10.98 19.05
C SER A 50 -8.90 -12.40 18.72
N ASP A 51 -9.34 -12.66 17.48
CA ASP A 51 -9.76 -13.99 17.03
C ASP A 51 -8.62 -15.02 17.15
N ILE A 52 -7.39 -14.62 16.81
CA ILE A 52 -6.19 -15.48 16.90
C ILE A 52 -5.84 -15.74 18.37
N GLU A 53 -5.76 -14.69 19.19
CA GLU A 53 -5.39 -14.79 20.61
C GLU A 53 -6.42 -15.58 21.44
N SER A 54 -7.70 -15.43 21.11
CA SER A 54 -8.79 -16.19 21.74
C SER A 54 -8.91 -17.63 21.23
N GLY A 55 -8.23 -17.98 20.13
CA GLY A 55 -8.29 -19.30 19.51
C GLY A 55 -9.60 -19.61 18.81
N VAL A 56 -10.43 -18.59 18.52
CA VAL A 56 -11.69 -18.73 17.78
C VAL A 56 -11.44 -19.13 16.33
N VAL A 57 -10.29 -18.76 15.77
CA VAL A 57 -9.88 -19.14 14.43
C VAL A 57 -8.69 -20.10 14.45
N GLN A 58 -8.71 -21.07 13.54
CA GLN A 58 -7.56 -21.94 13.30
C GLN A 58 -6.58 -21.23 12.36
N THR A 59 -5.36 -21.00 12.83
CA THR A 59 -4.29 -20.44 12.01
C THR A 59 -3.60 -21.52 11.17
N ILE A 60 -3.01 -21.10 10.05
CA ILE A 60 -2.15 -21.94 9.22
C ILE A 60 -0.74 -21.37 9.20
N PRO A 61 0.31 -22.20 9.11
CA PRO A 61 1.68 -21.71 8.93
C PRO A 61 1.80 -20.83 7.68
N ILE A 62 2.50 -19.70 7.80
CA ILE A 62 2.61 -18.71 6.72
C ILE A 62 3.24 -19.28 5.44
N ALA A 63 4.15 -20.25 5.57
CA ALA A 63 4.76 -20.93 4.43
C ALA A 63 3.71 -21.69 3.60
N ASP A 64 2.77 -22.37 4.27
CA ASP A 64 1.71 -23.14 3.62
C ASP A 64 0.69 -22.20 2.96
N ALA A 65 0.33 -21.11 3.64
CA ALA A 65 -0.56 -20.08 3.10
C ALA A 65 0.00 -19.48 1.80
N LEU A 66 1.27 -19.08 1.79
CA LEU A 66 1.93 -18.50 0.61
C LEU A 66 2.06 -19.52 -0.53
N ALA A 67 2.30 -20.80 -0.21
CA ALA A 67 2.34 -21.86 -1.21
C ALA A 67 0.98 -22.04 -1.91
N GLN A 68 -0.11 -22.01 -1.14
CA GLN A 68 -1.48 -22.10 -1.68
C GLN A 68 -1.81 -20.93 -2.61
N VAL A 69 -1.53 -19.68 -2.20
CA VAL A 69 -1.77 -18.48 -3.02
C VAL A 69 -0.98 -18.54 -4.33
N ARG A 70 0.29 -18.94 -4.29
CA ARG A 70 1.10 -19.09 -5.51
C ARG A 70 0.56 -20.17 -6.44
N ALA A 71 0.05 -21.26 -5.89
CA ALA A 71 -0.56 -22.33 -6.69
C ALA A 71 -1.86 -21.89 -7.37
N SER A 72 -2.63 -20.97 -6.77
CA SER A 72 -3.90 -20.47 -7.31
C SER A 72 -3.75 -19.37 -8.37
N LEU A 73 -2.54 -18.86 -8.61
CA LEU A 73 -2.25 -17.80 -9.59
C LEU A 73 -1.83 -18.36 -10.97
N ARG A 74 -2.11 -19.63 -11.25
CA ARG A 74 -1.90 -20.27 -12.57
C ARG A 74 -3.15 -20.18 -13.43
#